data_AF-A0A661Z1U0-F1
#
_entry.id   AF-A0A661Z1U0-F1
#
_cell.length_a   1.000
_cell.length_b   1.000
_cell.length_c   1.000
_cell.angle_alpha   90.00
_cell.angle_beta   90.00
_cell.angle_gamma   90.00
#
_symmetry.space_group_name_H-M   'P 1'
#
loop_
_entity.id
_entity.type
_entity.pdbx_description
1 polymer ?
#
loop_
_entity_poly.entity_id
_entity_poly.type
_entity_poly.pdbx_seq_one_letter_code
_entity_poly.pdbx_strand_id
1 'polypeptide(L)'
;MLINRIIKIFLLIIFFASNSFAQKGYKNPEEYAKAADKLFEKGEFQKAFVYYQTLRSNEMGNPDYNFRLGVCMMYSEPEKKERPINYFEIAIKFNIEDNRVYYYLGRAYHNNYRFTEAKASYEKYKELASGRLIKGFDIDRRIQECSNGIALLSSINLLYV
;
A
#
# COMPACT_ATOMS: atom_id res chain seq x y z
N MET A 1 -14.13 4.63 57.83
CA MET A 1 -13.40 5.37 56.76
C MET A 1 -12.34 4.54 56.04
N LEU A 2 -11.52 3.74 56.74
CA LEU A 2 -10.50 2.88 56.10
C LEU A 2 -11.07 1.79 55.19
N ILE A 3 -12.16 1.11 55.60
CA ILE A 3 -12.79 0.03 54.82
C ILE A 3 -13.29 0.53 53.45
N ASN A 4 -13.94 1.69 53.40
CA ASN A 4 -14.40 2.29 52.15
C ASN A 4 -13.24 2.74 51.24
N ARG A 5 -12.06 3.06 51.81
CA ARG A 5 -10.84 3.33 51.03
C ARG A 5 -10.26 2.05 50.44
N ILE A 6 -10.23 0.96 51.20
CA ILE A 6 -9.75 -0.35 50.73
C ILE A 6 -10.65 -0.91 49.62
N ILE A 7 -11.97 -0.79 49.76
CA ILE A 7 -12.94 -1.23 48.72
C ILE A 7 -12.75 -0.43 47.42
N LYS A 8 -12.52 0.89 47.51
CA LYS A 8 -12.26 1.73 46.33
C LYS A 8 -10.94 1.37 45.63
N ILE A 9 -9.89 1.06 46.38
CA ILE A 9 -8.61 0.60 45.82
C ILE A 9 -8.78 -0.77 45.13
N PHE A 10 -9.53 -1.67 45.75
CA PHE A 10 -9.80 -3.00 45.18
C PHE A 10 -10.62 -2.92 43.88
N LEU A 11 -11.61 -2.03 43.80
CA LEU A 11 -12.37 -1.77 42.57
C LEU A 11 -11.53 -1.13 41.47
N LEU A 12 -10.54 -0.29 41.80
CA LEU A 12 -9.62 0.33 40.84
C LEU A 12 -8.67 -0.71 40.20
N ILE A 13 -8.24 -1.71 40.97
CA ILE A 13 -7.36 -2.79 40.49
C ILE A 13 -8.10 -3.74 39.54
N ILE A 14 -9.37 -4.05 39.82
CA ILE A 14 -10.22 -4.88 38.95
C ILE A 14 -10.49 -4.17 37.60
N PHE A 15 -10.59 -2.84 37.59
CA PHE A 15 -10.77 -2.05 36.37
C PHE A 15 -9.50 -1.93 35.52
N PHE A 16 -8.31 -2.06 36.12
CA PHE A 16 -7.05 -2.15 35.38
C PHE A 16 -6.76 -3.56 34.84
N ALA A 17 -7.26 -4.60 35.53
CA ALA A 17 -7.05 -6.00 35.13
C ALA A 17 -7.86 -6.44 33.90
N SER A 18 -8.91 -5.70 33.51
CA SER A 18 -9.76 -6.02 32.35
C SER A 18 -9.20 -5.56 31.00
N ASN A 19 -8.05 -4.89 30.96
CA ASN A 19 -7.38 -4.50 29.72
C ASN A 19 -6.32 -5.50 29.23
N SER A 20 -6.47 -6.80 29.55
CA SER A 20 -5.76 -7.84 28.79
C SER A 20 -6.60 -8.19 27.56
N PHE A 21 -6.64 -7.28 26.58
CA PHE A 21 -7.09 -7.64 25.24
C PHE A 21 -6.16 -8.72 24.70
N ALA A 22 -6.78 -9.86 24.40
CA ALA A 22 -6.18 -11.04 23.83
C ALA A 22 -5.16 -10.71 22.72
N GLN A 23 -3.89 -11.08 22.92
CA GLN A 23 -2.97 -11.34 21.81
C GLN A 23 -3.44 -12.63 21.14
N LYS A 24 -4.46 -12.52 20.27
CA LYS A 24 -4.77 -13.58 19.31
C LYS A 24 -3.53 -13.70 18.43
N GLY A 25 -2.75 -14.74 18.71
CA GLY A 25 -1.30 -14.76 18.51
C GLY A 25 -0.85 -14.27 17.14
N TYR A 26 0.23 -13.49 17.17
CA TYR A 26 1.15 -13.36 16.05
C TYR A 26 1.71 -14.76 15.77
N LYS A 27 0.95 -15.57 15.03
CA LYS A 27 1.43 -16.81 14.43
C LYS A 27 2.67 -16.44 13.63
N ASN A 28 3.71 -17.25 13.78
CA ASN A 28 5.05 -17.07 13.24
C ASN A 28 5.10 -16.07 12.06
N PRO A 29 5.65 -14.85 12.21
CA PRO A 29 5.70 -13.83 11.15
C PRO A 29 6.10 -14.36 9.80
N GLU A 30 7.08 -15.27 9.81
CA GLU A 30 7.63 -15.88 8.62
C GLU A 30 6.61 -16.77 7.90
N GLU A 31 5.77 -17.51 8.63
CA GLU A 31 4.68 -18.29 8.04
C GLU A 31 3.60 -17.36 7.45
N TYR A 32 3.31 -16.26 8.13
CA TYR A 32 2.38 -15.25 7.63
C TYR A 32 2.88 -14.59 6.35
N ALA A 33 4.17 -14.23 6.30
CA ALA A 33 4.82 -13.69 5.11
C ALA A 33 4.80 -14.70 3.96
N LYS A 34 5.20 -15.96 4.21
CA LYS A 34 5.15 -17.04 3.20
C LYS A 34 3.74 -17.27 2.65
N ALA A 35 2.71 -17.23 3.51
CA ALA A 35 1.33 -17.36 3.09
C ALA A 35 0.87 -16.15 2.25
N ALA A 36 1.22 -14.93 2.68
CA ALA A 36 0.93 -13.70 1.96
C ALA A 36 1.57 -13.70 0.57
N ASP A 37 2.86 -14.02 0.49
CA ASP A 37 3.63 -14.08 -0.76
C ASP A 37 3.04 -15.12 -1.70
N LYS A 38 2.73 -16.33 -1.21
CA LYS A 38 2.09 -17.37 -2.03
C LYS A 38 0.76 -16.91 -2.61
N LEU A 39 -0.06 -16.19 -1.85
CA LEU A 39 -1.33 -15.64 -2.34
C LEU A 39 -1.09 -14.51 -3.35
N PHE A 40 -0.09 -13.65 -3.09
CA PHE A 40 0.29 -12.55 -3.96
C PHE A 40 0.76 -13.04 -5.33
N GLU A 41 1.67 -14.02 -5.36
CA GLU A 41 2.20 -14.59 -6.61
C GLU A 41 1.13 -15.34 -7.41
N LYS A 42 0.07 -15.83 -6.75
CA LYS A 42 -1.11 -16.40 -7.40
C LYS A 42 -2.10 -15.34 -7.91
N GLY A 43 -1.87 -14.06 -7.63
CA GLY A 43 -2.81 -12.98 -7.93
C GLY A 43 -4.06 -12.96 -7.05
N GLU A 44 -4.07 -13.72 -5.94
CA GLU A 44 -5.17 -13.75 -4.97
C GLU A 44 -5.10 -12.54 -4.03
N PHE A 45 -5.10 -11.34 -4.61
CA PHE A 45 -4.81 -10.07 -3.94
C PHE A 45 -5.75 -9.77 -2.78
N GLN A 46 -7.04 -10.11 -2.88
CA GLN A 46 -8.02 -9.93 -1.81
C GLN A 46 -7.66 -10.74 -0.56
N LYS A 47 -7.15 -11.97 -0.74
CA LYS A 47 -6.74 -12.81 0.38
C LYS A 47 -5.42 -12.32 0.93
N ALA A 48 -4.46 -12.02 0.06
CA ALA A 48 -3.15 -11.49 0.44
C ALA A 48 -3.24 -10.16 1.22
N PHE A 49 -4.23 -9.32 0.89
CA PHE A 49 -4.48 -8.03 1.55
C PHE A 49 -4.55 -8.16 3.08
N VAL A 50 -5.31 -9.12 3.59
CA VAL A 50 -5.50 -9.32 5.04
C VAL A 50 -4.18 -9.69 5.72
N TYR A 51 -3.36 -10.51 5.05
CA TYR A 51 -2.05 -10.91 5.56
C TYR A 51 -1.07 -9.73 5.56
N TYR A 52 -0.94 -9.00 4.44
CA TYR A 52 -0.02 -7.85 4.37
C TYR A 52 -0.45 -6.70 5.26
N GLN A 53 -1.76 -6.51 5.50
CA GLN A 53 -2.24 -5.53 6.46
C GLN A 53 -1.73 -5.84 7.87
N THR A 54 -1.76 -7.13 8.25
CA THR A 54 -1.25 -7.62 9.54
C THR A 54 0.27 -7.49 9.60
N LEU A 55 0.99 -7.97 8.57
CA LEU A 55 2.46 -7.86 8.49
C LEU A 55 2.93 -6.41 8.61
N ARG A 56 2.33 -5.50 7.84
CA ARG A 56 2.65 -4.06 7.87
C ARG A 56 2.29 -3.41 9.21
N SER A 57 1.23 -3.85 9.90
CA SER A 57 0.91 -3.32 11.24
C SER A 57 1.99 -3.65 12.27
N ASN A 58 2.73 -4.75 12.09
CA ASN A 58 3.83 -5.13 12.97
C ASN A 58 5.17 -4.53 12.51
N GLU A 59 5.41 -4.43 11.20
CA GLU A 59 6.63 -3.88 10.62
C GLU A 59 6.30 -2.75 9.63
N MET A 60 5.93 -1.58 10.17
CA MET A 60 5.48 -0.44 9.34
C MET A 60 6.52 0.09 8.36
N GLY A 61 7.82 -0.09 8.66
CA GLY A 61 8.94 0.36 7.83
C GLY A 61 9.43 -0.68 6.82
N ASN A 62 8.84 -1.87 6.75
CA ASN A 62 9.24 -2.88 5.78
C ASN A 62 8.79 -2.46 4.37
N PRO A 63 9.72 -2.22 3.43
CA PRO A 63 9.37 -1.70 2.11
C PRO A 63 8.52 -2.70 1.30
N ASP A 64 8.83 -4.01 1.36
CA ASP A 64 8.10 -5.05 0.64
C ASP A 64 6.66 -5.17 1.10
N TYR A 65 6.41 -5.12 2.41
CA TYR A 65 5.06 -5.19 2.95
C TYR A 65 4.23 -3.98 2.52
N ASN A 66 4.82 -2.78 2.49
CA ASN A 66 4.14 -1.59 2.00
C ASN A 66 3.86 -1.70 0.50
N PHE A 67 4.83 -2.11 -0.31
CA PHE A 67 4.65 -2.30 -1.74
C PHE A 67 3.55 -3.32 -2.05
N ARG A 68 3.65 -4.53 -1.49
CA ARG A 68 2.70 -5.62 -1.77
C ARG A 68 1.31 -5.31 -1.21
N LEU A 69 1.20 -4.66 -0.05
CA LEU A 69 -0.08 -4.18 0.46
C LEU A 69 -0.70 -3.13 -0.48
N GLY A 70 0.10 -2.19 -0.99
CA GLY A 70 -0.36 -1.19 -1.97
C GLY A 70 -0.93 -1.84 -3.23
N VAL A 71 -0.22 -2.84 -3.78
CA VAL A 71 -0.74 -3.63 -4.92
C VAL A 71 -2.04 -4.34 -4.54
N CYS A 72 -2.09 -5.01 -3.39
CA CYS A 72 -3.31 -5.66 -2.91
C CYS A 72 -4.50 -4.69 -2.82
N MET A 73 -4.29 -3.47 -2.28
CA MET A 73 -5.33 -2.45 -2.18
C MET A 73 -5.90 -2.07 -3.55
N MET A 74 -5.08 -1.96 -4.58
CA MET A 74 -5.55 -1.62 -5.93
C MET A 74 -6.58 -2.62 -6.50
N TYR A 75 -6.47 -3.89 -6.12
CA TYR A 75 -7.38 -4.95 -6.59
C TYR A 75 -8.52 -5.23 -5.60
N SER A 76 -8.30 -4.94 -4.32
CA SER A 76 -9.22 -5.33 -3.25
C SER A 76 -10.16 -4.22 -2.80
N GLU A 77 -9.76 -2.97 -3.02
CA GLU A 77 -10.51 -1.76 -2.65
C GLU A 77 -10.48 -0.76 -3.83
N PRO A 78 -10.99 -1.13 -5.03
CA PRO A 78 -10.86 -0.33 -6.25
C PRO A 78 -11.56 1.04 -6.19
N GLU A 79 -12.47 1.24 -5.23
CA GLU A 79 -13.11 2.52 -4.94
C GLU A 79 -12.19 3.49 -4.20
N LYS A 80 -11.16 2.98 -3.49
CA LYS A 80 -10.20 3.78 -2.69
C LYS A 80 -8.90 3.99 -3.46
N LYS A 81 -9.01 4.47 -4.69
CA LYS A 81 -7.90 4.55 -5.67
C LYS A 81 -6.68 5.34 -5.20
N GLU A 82 -6.85 6.28 -4.29
CA GLU A 82 -5.76 7.13 -3.78
C GLU A 82 -4.94 6.46 -2.67
N ARG A 83 -5.55 5.58 -1.86
CA ARG A 83 -4.88 4.94 -0.72
C ARG A 83 -3.56 4.24 -1.06
N PRO A 84 -3.44 3.44 -2.16
CA PRO A 84 -2.22 2.74 -2.51
C PRO A 84 -0.98 3.65 -2.66
N ILE A 85 -1.18 4.91 -3.09
CA ILE A 85 -0.09 5.86 -3.38
C ILE A 85 0.84 6.01 -2.18
N ASN A 86 0.29 6.29 -1.00
CA ASN A 86 1.09 6.49 0.21
C ASN A 86 1.90 5.24 0.59
N TYR A 87 1.38 4.03 0.34
CA TYR A 87 2.12 2.80 0.62
C TYR A 87 3.28 2.60 -0.35
N PHE A 88 3.12 2.94 -1.63
CA PHE A 88 4.22 2.91 -2.59
C PHE A 88 5.28 3.96 -2.29
N GLU A 89 4.88 5.18 -1.92
CA GLU A 89 5.80 6.25 -1.51
C GLU A 89 6.61 5.85 -0.26
N ILE A 90 5.97 5.20 0.72
CA ILE A 90 6.66 4.63 1.89
C ILE A 90 7.63 3.53 1.46
N ALA A 91 7.22 2.59 0.60
CA ALA A 91 8.11 1.54 0.11
C ALA A 91 9.37 2.10 -0.56
N ILE A 92 9.21 3.14 -1.41
CA ILE A 92 10.33 3.85 -2.03
C ILE A 92 11.21 4.54 -0.98
N LYS A 93 10.60 5.25 -0.03
CA LYS A 93 11.31 5.94 1.06
C LYS A 93 12.17 4.98 1.89
N PHE A 94 11.70 3.75 2.08
CA PHE A 94 12.42 2.69 2.80
C PHE A 94 13.25 1.79 1.87
N ASN A 95 13.60 2.26 0.67
CA ASN A 95 14.51 1.62 -0.27
C ASN A 95 14.07 0.21 -0.73
N ILE A 96 12.81 0.06 -1.15
CA ILE A 96 12.35 -1.13 -1.86
C ILE A 96 13.29 -1.51 -3.02
N GLU A 97 13.71 -2.77 -3.08
CA GLU A 97 14.56 -3.29 -4.16
C GLU A 97 13.76 -3.55 -5.45
N ASP A 98 12.48 -3.86 -5.30
CA ASP A 98 11.57 -4.14 -6.41
C ASP A 98 11.16 -2.87 -7.16
N ASN A 99 11.86 -2.60 -8.26
CA ASN A 99 11.58 -1.46 -9.13
C ASN A 99 10.13 -1.42 -9.67
N ARG A 100 9.38 -2.54 -9.65
CA ARG A 100 7.94 -2.55 -10.04
C ARG A 100 7.11 -1.57 -9.21
N VAL A 101 7.58 -1.15 -8.03
CA VAL A 101 6.94 -0.09 -7.25
C VAL A 101 6.64 1.17 -8.07
N TYR A 102 7.54 1.57 -8.96
CA TYR A 102 7.36 2.78 -9.78
C TYR A 102 6.30 2.60 -10.85
N TYR A 103 6.18 1.40 -11.41
CA TYR A 103 5.08 1.07 -12.31
C TYR A 103 3.72 1.14 -11.61
N TYR A 104 3.61 0.52 -10.43
CA TYR A 104 2.36 0.51 -9.68
C TYR A 104 2.00 1.89 -9.11
N LEU A 105 2.99 2.69 -8.70
CA LEU A 105 2.81 4.09 -8.34
C LEU A 105 2.30 4.91 -9.54
N GLY A 106 2.90 4.71 -10.72
CA GLY A 106 2.42 5.32 -11.96
C GLY A 106 0.97 4.96 -12.27
N ARG A 107 0.58 3.68 -12.08
CA ARG A 107 -0.81 3.25 -12.23
C ARG A 107 -1.74 3.88 -11.21
N ALA A 108 -1.32 4.00 -9.95
CA ALA A 108 -2.10 4.62 -8.92
C ALA A 108 -2.34 6.09 -9.23
N TYR A 109 -1.30 6.86 -9.59
CA TYR A 109 -1.48 8.25 -10.03
C TYR A 109 -2.36 8.37 -11.27
N HIS A 110 -2.15 7.51 -12.27
CA HIS A 110 -2.96 7.50 -13.51
C HIS A 110 -4.45 7.28 -13.19
N ASN A 111 -4.77 6.31 -12.34
CA ASN A 111 -6.15 6.02 -11.92
C ASN A 111 -6.82 7.17 -11.13
N ASN A 112 -6.02 8.12 -10.62
CA ASN A 112 -6.48 9.33 -9.92
C ASN A 112 -6.30 10.60 -10.78
N TYR A 113 -6.14 10.47 -12.11
CA TYR A 113 -5.97 11.58 -13.06
C TYR A 113 -4.74 12.47 -12.81
N ARG A 114 -3.80 12.01 -11.98
CA ARG A 114 -2.52 12.67 -11.69
C ARG A 114 -1.50 12.31 -12.77
N PHE A 115 -1.80 12.71 -14.01
CA PHE A 115 -1.11 12.23 -15.20
C PHE A 115 0.37 12.64 -15.26
N THR A 116 0.72 13.80 -14.71
CA THR A 116 2.11 14.29 -14.65
C THR A 116 2.95 13.39 -13.74
N GLU A 117 2.48 13.11 -12.52
CA GLU A 117 3.18 12.21 -11.59
C GLU A 117 3.17 10.76 -12.06
N ALA A 118 2.08 10.33 -12.72
CA ALA A 118 1.99 9.02 -13.35
C ALA A 118 3.08 8.84 -14.42
N LYS A 119 3.21 9.81 -15.32
CA LYS A 119 4.22 9.81 -16.38
C LYS A 119 5.63 9.73 -15.81
N ALA A 120 5.95 10.59 -14.84
CA ALA A 120 7.26 10.59 -14.18
C ALA A 120 7.58 9.23 -13.52
N SER A 121 6.58 8.60 -12.89
CA SER A 121 6.75 7.29 -12.26
C SER A 121 6.98 6.17 -13.29
N TYR A 122 6.27 6.21 -14.43
CA TYR A 122 6.50 5.25 -15.52
C TYR A 122 7.86 5.44 -16.20
N GLU A 123 8.29 6.68 -16.39
CA GLU A 123 9.63 6.99 -16.90
C GLU A 123 10.70 6.47 -15.93
N LYS A 124 10.51 6.68 -14.62
CA LYS A 124 11.42 6.14 -13.60
C LYS A 124 11.48 4.62 -13.63
N TYR A 125 10.35 3.96 -13.80
CA TYR A 125 10.32 2.50 -13.98
C TYR A 125 11.09 2.07 -15.23
N LYS A 126 10.92 2.78 -16.36
CA LYS A 126 11.61 2.51 -17.63
C LYS A 126 13.14 2.64 -17.50
N GLU A 127 13.63 3.57 -16.68
CA GLU A 127 15.06 3.73 -16.39
C GLU A 127 15.64 2.56 -15.59
N LEU A 128 14.89 2.05 -14.62
CA LEU A 128 15.37 1.09 -13.63
C LEU A 128 15.11 -0.38 -13.99
N ALA A 129 14.09 -0.65 -14.80
CA ALA A 129 13.68 -2.01 -15.13
C ALA A 129 14.51 -2.60 -16.29
N SER A 130 14.70 -3.91 -16.26
CA SER A 130 15.28 -4.62 -17.41
C SER A 130 14.32 -4.59 -18.60
N GLY A 131 14.86 -4.56 -19.83
CA GLY A 131 14.06 -4.46 -21.07
C GLY A 131 12.98 -5.54 -21.23
N ARG A 132 13.16 -6.73 -20.62
CA ARG A 132 12.13 -7.79 -20.61
C ARG A 132 10.89 -7.40 -19.80
N LEU A 133 11.09 -6.80 -18.62
CA LEU A 133 10.00 -6.38 -17.74
C LEU A 133 9.25 -5.17 -18.31
N ILE A 134 9.97 -4.25 -18.97
CA ILE A 134 9.38 -3.09 -19.65
C ILE A 134 8.35 -3.52 -20.71
N LYS A 135 8.67 -4.54 -21.51
CA LYS A 135 7.75 -5.06 -22.54
C LYS A 135 6.47 -5.67 -21.95
N GLY A 136 6.55 -6.31 -20.77
CA GLY A 136 5.39 -6.96 -20.14
C GLY A 136 4.32 -5.98 -19.65
N PHE A 137 4.70 -4.73 -19.37
CA PHE A 137 3.81 -3.72 -18.81
C PHE A 137 3.38 -2.61 -19.78
N ASP A 138 3.87 -2.67 -21.02
CA ASP A 138 3.58 -1.69 -22.09
C ASP A 138 3.82 -0.23 -21.66
N ILE A 139 5.01 0.02 -21.09
CA ILE A 139 5.34 1.28 -20.42
C ILE A 139 5.27 2.49 -21.35
N ASP A 140 5.71 2.33 -22.60
CA ASP A 140 5.66 3.42 -23.59
C ASP A 140 4.22 3.83 -23.89
N ARG A 141 3.30 2.86 -24.00
CA ARG A 141 1.88 3.16 -24.13
C ARG A 141 1.34 3.89 -22.91
N ARG A 142 1.70 3.47 -21.69
CA ARG A 142 1.26 4.14 -20.46
C ARG A 142 1.73 5.60 -20.39
N ILE A 143 2.97 5.88 -20.81
CA ILE A 143 3.52 7.23 -20.90
C ILE A 143 2.75 8.06 -21.94
N GLN A 144 2.40 7.46 -23.09
CA GLN A 144 1.60 8.11 -24.11
C GLN A 144 0.17 8.43 -23.61
N GLU A 145 -0.47 7.48 -22.93
CA GLU A 145 -1.80 7.68 -22.33
C GLU A 145 -1.78 8.84 -21.33
N CYS A 146 -0.74 8.95 -20.50
CA CYS A 146 -0.58 10.10 -19.60
C CYS A 146 -0.38 11.41 -20.36
N SER A 147 0.42 11.41 -21.43
CA SER A 147 0.66 12.61 -22.26
C SER A 147 -0.64 13.08 -22.94
N ASN A 148 -1.48 12.14 -23.41
CA ASN A 148 -2.80 12.44 -23.95
C ASN A 148 -3.73 13.02 -22.87
N GLY A 149 -3.73 12.44 -21.66
CA GLY A 149 -4.51 12.93 -20.53
C GLY A 149 -4.15 14.36 -20.13
N ILE A 150 -2.85 14.68 -20.09
CA ILE A 150 -2.35 16.05 -19.83
C ILE A 150 -2.88 17.01 -20.91
N ALA A 151 -2.70 16.67 -22.19
CA ALA A 151 -3.14 17.51 -23.30
C ALA A 151 -4.66 17.77 -23.26
N LEU A 152 -5.45 16.73 -22.95
CA LEU A 152 -6.90 16.85 -22.79
C LEU A 152 -7.26 17.83 -21.67
N LEU A 153 -6.70 17.66 -20.47
CA LEU A 153 -6.99 18.53 -19.34
C LEU A 153 -6.55 19.98 -19.58
N SER A 154 -5.39 20.19 -20.23
CA SER A 154 -4.93 21.51 -20.63
C SER A 154 -5.88 22.17 -21.63
N SER A 155 -6.38 21.41 -22.61
CA SER A 155 -7.33 21.92 -23.61
C SER A 155 -8.66 22.33 -22.98
N ILE A 156 -9.16 21.55 -22.01
CA ILE A 156 -10.39 21.88 -21.26
C ILE A 156 -10.19 23.19 -20.50
N ASN A 157 -9.05 23.37 -19.83
CA ASN A 157 -8.77 24.60 -19.09
C ASN A 157 -8.73 25.83 -20.02
N LEU A 158 -8.20 25.69 -21.24
CA LEU A 158 -8.19 26.76 -22.25
C LEU A 158 -9.59 27.14 -22.77
N LEU A 159 -10.59 26.28 -22.62
CA LEU A 159 -11.98 26.58 -23.02
C LEU A 159 -12.72 27.44 -21.98
N TYR A 160 -12.20 27.55 -20.76
CA TYR A 160 -12.83 28.30 -19.66
C TYR A 160 -12.09 29.61 -19.32
N VAL A 161 -11.12 30.02 -20.15
CA VAL A 161 -10.38 31.28 -20.06
C VAL A 161 -10.76 32.17 -21.24
#